data_AF-A0A536W9L6-F1
#
_entry.id   AF-A0A536W9L6-F1
#
_cell.length_a   1.000
_cell.length_b   1.000
_cell.length_c   1.000
_cell.angle_alpha   90.00
_cell.angle_beta   90.00
_cell.angle_gamma   90.00
#
_symmetry.space_group_name_H-M   'P 1'
#
loop_
_entity.id
_entity.type
_entity.pdbx_description
1 polymer ?
#
loop_
_entity_poly.entity_id
_entity_poly.type
_entity_poly.pdbx_seq_one_letter_code
_entity_poly.pdbx_strand_id
1 'polypeptide(L)'
;VSDATLNRFFAYHVIAVPLALLALVVAHLLALHEVGSNNPDGVEIKKSIDSSTGRPLDGIPFHPYYTVKDTFGVVVFLIAFSIVVFFAPEAGGYFLEHNNFIPADPLKTPPHIAPVWYFTPYYSILRATTEEFVLWALAPGVVAFALLIIWSVKSSATRIAVGVSTLVLLLGFLTLDAKVWGVVLMGASVVIFFFLPWLDRSPVKSIRYKGPITKTAIALFVIAFFVLGYLGTEAVTGGRTLAAQVGTAVYFLFFFLMPWYSKMDTTRPEPQRVTWK
;
A
#
# COMPACT_ATOMS: atom_id res chain seq x y z
N VAL A 1 -9.71 28.14 -1.03
CA VAL A 1 -8.40 27.97 -1.72
C VAL A 1 -8.18 29.21 -2.55
N SER A 2 -7.04 29.88 -2.42
CA SER A 2 -6.77 31.17 -3.09
C SER A 2 -5.34 31.23 -3.65
N ASP A 3 -4.95 32.37 -4.22
CA ASP A 3 -3.61 32.62 -4.76
C ASP A 3 -2.48 32.31 -3.75
N ALA A 4 -2.67 32.68 -2.48
CA ALA A 4 -1.70 32.35 -1.43
C ALA A 4 -1.52 30.83 -1.25
N THR A 5 -2.56 30.03 -1.46
CA THR A 5 -2.46 28.56 -1.44
C THR A 5 -1.70 28.04 -2.66
N LEU A 6 -2.02 28.58 -3.85
CA LEU A 6 -1.37 28.20 -5.12
C LEU A 6 0.13 28.46 -5.10
N ASN A 7 0.55 29.66 -4.68
CA ASN A 7 1.96 30.03 -4.63
C ASN A 7 2.78 29.15 -3.67
N ARG A 8 2.19 28.78 -2.51
CA ARG A 8 2.83 27.85 -1.57
C ARG A 8 2.94 26.45 -2.15
N PHE A 9 1.89 25.97 -2.82
CA PHE A 9 1.90 24.65 -3.46
C PHE A 9 2.90 24.60 -4.61
N PHE A 10 3.02 25.66 -5.40
CA PHE A 10 4.05 25.79 -6.43
C PHE A 10 5.46 25.66 -5.83
N ALA A 11 5.75 26.39 -4.75
CA ALA A 11 7.05 26.29 -4.07
C ALA A 11 7.34 24.87 -3.54
N TYR A 12 6.34 24.20 -2.95
CA TYR A 12 6.50 22.82 -2.51
C TYR A 12 6.69 21.85 -3.68
N HIS A 13 5.93 22.01 -4.76
CA HIS A 13 5.92 21.09 -5.90
C HIS A 13 7.19 21.20 -6.76
N VAL A 14 7.69 22.42 -7.00
CA VAL A 14 8.83 22.63 -7.89
C VAL A 14 10.16 22.46 -7.16
N ILE A 15 10.24 22.85 -5.89
CA ILE A 15 11.51 22.88 -5.15
C ILE A 15 11.52 21.85 -4.03
N ALA A 16 10.68 22.01 -3.01
CA ALA A 16 10.87 21.29 -1.75
C ALA A 16 10.68 19.77 -1.88
N VAL A 17 9.59 19.32 -2.50
CA VAL A 17 9.24 17.90 -2.62
C VAL A 17 10.19 17.18 -3.58
N PRO A 18 10.49 17.67 -4.80
CA PRO A 18 11.45 17.00 -5.69
C PRO A 18 12.85 16.86 -5.08
N LEU A 19 13.36 17.88 -4.41
CA LEU A 19 14.66 17.81 -3.74
C LEU A 19 14.65 16.84 -2.54
N ALA A 20 13.58 16.82 -1.76
CA ALA A 20 13.41 15.84 -0.69
C ALA A 20 13.35 14.41 -1.24
N LEU A 21 12.63 14.19 -2.36
CA LEU A 21 12.58 12.89 -3.03
C LEU A 21 13.95 12.45 -3.57
N LEU A 22 14.74 13.38 -4.15
CA LEU A 22 16.10 13.07 -4.57
C LEU A 22 16.97 12.60 -3.39
N ALA A 23 16.90 13.31 -2.25
CA ALA A 23 17.63 12.92 -1.05
C ALA A 23 17.18 11.55 -0.53
N LEU A 24 15.87 11.27 -0.54
CA LEU A 24 15.33 9.96 -0.16
C LEU A 24 15.74 8.85 -1.14
N VAL A 25 15.84 9.13 -2.45
CA VAL A 25 16.35 8.16 -3.44
C VAL A 25 17.81 7.83 -3.16
N VAL A 26 18.66 8.82 -2.87
CA VAL A 26 20.05 8.57 -2.49
C VAL A 26 20.13 7.74 -1.21
N ALA A 27 19.38 8.11 -0.17
CA ALA A 27 19.31 7.34 1.08
C ALA A 27 18.83 5.90 0.84
N HIS A 28 17.84 5.71 -0.04
CA HIS A 28 17.33 4.40 -0.41
C HIS A 28 18.38 3.55 -1.15
N LEU A 29 19.12 4.13 -2.10
CA LEU A 29 20.20 3.45 -2.82
C LEU A 29 21.35 3.05 -1.88
N LEU A 30 21.73 3.92 -0.94
CA LEU A 30 22.75 3.60 0.07
C LEU A 30 22.32 2.45 0.97
N ALA A 31 21.07 2.47 1.46
CA ALA A 31 20.52 1.38 2.25
C ALA A 31 20.50 0.06 1.45
N LEU A 32 20.08 0.10 0.19
CA LEU A 32 20.06 -1.06 -0.70
C LEU A 32 21.46 -1.60 -0.98
N HIS A 33 22.48 -0.75 -1.12
CA HIS A 33 23.87 -1.19 -1.30
C HIS A 33 24.42 -1.92 -0.06
N GLU A 34 24.06 -1.45 1.13
CA GLU A 34 24.48 -2.07 2.39
C GLU A 34 23.90 -3.47 2.58
N VAL A 35 22.59 -3.64 2.38
CA VAL A 35 21.94 -4.96 2.55
C VAL A 35 22.04 -5.85 1.31
N GLY A 36 22.12 -5.26 0.12
CA GLY A 36 22.04 -5.97 -1.17
C GLY A 36 20.61 -6.20 -1.64
N SER A 37 20.43 -6.42 -2.95
CA SER A 37 19.13 -6.74 -3.54
C SER A 37 18.64 -8.13 -3.13
N ASN A 38 17.33 -8.24 -2.89
CA ASN A 38 16.67 -9.53 -2.72
C ASN A 38 16.50 -10.25 -4.08
N ASN A 39 16.20 -11.54 -4.06
CA ASN A 39 15.95 -12.36 -5.26
C ASN A 39 14.64 -13.16 -5.12
N PRO A 40 14.14 -13.73 -6.23
CA PRO A 40 12.87 -14.46 -6.22
C PRO A 40 12.80 -15.63 -5.23
N ASP A 41 13.95 -16.18 -4.80
CA ASP A 41 14.01 -17.29 -3.86
C ASP A 41 14.22 -16.85 -2.40
N GLY A 42 14.46 -15.55 -2.14
CA GLY A 42 14.66 -15.02 -0.78
C GLY A 42 16.03 -15.34 -0.16
N VAL A 43 16.96 -15.90 -0.93
CA VAL A 43 18.26 -16.39 -0.42
C VAL A 43 19.27 -15.27 -0.26
N GLU A 44 19.97 -15.21 0.87
CA GLU A 44 20.99 -14.19 1.13
C GLU A 44 22.33 -14.51 0.45
N ILE A 45 22.60 -13.91 -0.72
CA ILE A 45 23.81 -14.18 -1.51
C ILE A 45 25.11 -13.75 -0.81
N LYS A 46 25.07 -12.72 0.04
CA LYS A 46 26.25 -12.22 0.77
C LYS A 46 26.77 -13.21 1.83
N LYS A 47 26.02 -14.25 2.17
CA LYS A 47 26.45 -15.30 3.12
C LYS A 47 27.29 -16.39 2.45
N SER A 48 27.13 -16.59 1.15
CA SER A 48 27.83 -17.63 0.38
C SER A 48 28.89 -16.98 -0.51
N ILE A 49 30.07 -16.76 0.07
CA ILE A 49 31.19 -16.08 -0.58
C ILE A 49 32.22 -17.11 -1.05
N ASP A 50 32.77 -16.87 -2.23
CA ASP A 50 33.93 -17.60 -2.74
C ASP A 50 35.18 -17.25 -1.92
N SER A 51 35.83 -18.27 -1.33
CA SER A 51 37.03 -18.11 -0.51
C SER A 51 38.23 -17.56 -1.29
N SER A 52 38.24 -17.67 -2.61
CA SER A 52 39.35 -17.22 -3.46
C SER A 52 39.18 -15.80 -3.99
N THR A 53 37.95 -15.37 -4.28
CA THR A 53 37.68 -14.08 -4.93
C THR A 53 36.99 -13.07 -4.01
N GLY A 54 36.47 -13.50 -2.84
CA GLY A 54 35.73 -12.62 -1.92
C GLY A 54 34.38 -12.16 -2.46
N ARG A 55 33.89 -12.76 -3.55
CA ARG A 55 32.63 -12.39 -4.21
C ARG A 55 31.50 -13.37 -3.88
N PRO A 56 30.23 -12.93 -3.84
CA PRO A 56 29.09 -13.82 -3.71
C PRO A 56 29.06 -14.86 -4.83
N LEU A 57 28.88 -16.14 -4.49
CA LEU A 57 28.88 -17.25 -5.45
C LEU A 57 27.70 -17.22 -6.43
N ASP A 58 26.57 -16.65 -5.99
CA ASP A 58 25.34 -16.49 -6.80
C ASP A 58 25.19 -15.07 -7.38
N GLY A 59 26.21 -14.21 -7.22
CA GLY A 59 26.18 -12.84 -7.71
C GLY A 59 26.87 -12.68 -9.05
N ILE A 60 26.28 -11.86 -9.93
CA ILE A 60 26.94 -11.35 -11.15
C ILE A 60 27.13 -9.84 -11.02
N PRO A 61 28.16 -9.24 -11.67
CA PRO A 61 28.37 -7.80 -11.60
C PRO A 61 27.19 -7.05 -12.20
N PHE A 62 26.85 -5.89 -11.61
CA PHE A 62 25.73 -5.07 -12.08
C PHE A 62 25.94 -4.62 -13.54
N HIS A 63 27.14 -4.14 -13.84
CA HIS A 63 27.54 -3.79 -15.21
C HIS A 63 28.36 -4.94 -15.84
N PRO A 64 28.08 -5.35 -17.09
CA PRO A 64 27.06 -4.78 -17.99
C PRO A 64 25.68 -5.43 -17.87
N TYR A 65 25.55 -6.56 -17.18
CA TYR A 65 24.39 -7.45 -17.27
C TYR A 65 23.05 -6.76 -16.91
N TYR A 66 22.96 -6.20 -15.71
CA TYR A 66 21.75 -5.50 -15.28
C TYR A 66 21.62 -4.14 -15.98
N THR A 67 22.71 -3.44 -16.25
CA THR A 67 22.67 -2.18 -17.03
C THR A 67 21.99 -2.38 -18.39
N VAL A 68 22.39 -3.41 -19.15
CA VAL A 68 21.82 -3.70 -20.48
C VAL A 68 20.37 -4.15 -20.36
N LYS A 69 20.07 -5.05 -19.41
CA LYS A 69 18.70 -5.53 -19.16
C LYS A 69 17.76 -4.39 -18.77
N ASP A 70 18.17 -3.54 -17.86
CA ASP A 70 17.35 -2.44 -17.34
C ASP A 70 17.19 -1.35 -18.41
N THR A 71 18.25 -1.05 -19.19
CA THR A 71 18.16 -0.13 -20.34
C THR A 71 17.15 -0.62 -21.37
N PHE A 72 17.16 -1.92 -21.69
CA PHE A 72 16.17 -2.52 -22.57
C PHE A 72 14.74 -2.35 -22.02
N GLY A 73 14.54 -2.63 -20.72
CA GLY A 73 13.26 -2.42 -20.05
C GLY A 73 12.78 -0.96 -20.09
N VAL A 74 13.69 0.00 -19.86
CA VAL A 74 13.42 1.44 -19.95
C VAL A 74 13.01 1.83 -21.37
N VAL A 75 13.71 1.34 -22.40
CA VAL A 75 13.35 1.62 -23.80
C VAL A 75 11.95 1.11 -24.13
N VAL A 76 11.62 -0.12 -23.73
CA VAL A 76 10.28 -0.70 -23.95
C VAL A 76 9.21 0.11 -23.20
N PHE A 77 9.46 0.50 -21.95
CA PHE A 77 8.57 1.37 -21.20
C PHE A 77 8.38 2.74 -21.89
N LEU A 78 9.46 3.37 -22.35
CA LEU A 78 9.41 4.67 -23.02
C LEU A 78 8.65 4.62 -24.35
N ILE A 79 8.70 3.49 -25.07
CA ILE A 79 7.86 3.27 -26.26
C ILE A 79 6.38 3.28 -25.87
N ALA A 80 5.98 2.49 -24.88
CA ALA A 80 4.58 2.45 -24.41
C ALA A 80 4.12 3.81 -23.85
N PHE A 81 4.97 4.46 -23.05
CA PHE A 81 4.73 5.80 -22.52
C PHE A 81 4.55 6.83 -23.64
N SER A 82 5.41 6.81 -24.66
CA SER A 82 5.30 7.71 -25.81
C SER A 82 4.01 7.45 -26.60
N ILE A 83 3.57 6.19 -26.73
CA ILE A 83 2.29 5.88 -27.37
C ILE A 83 1.14 6.58 -26.65
N VAL A 84 1.12 6.51 -25.30
CA VAL A 84 0.11 7.21 -24.50
C VAL A 84 0.20 8.72 -24.69
N VAL A 85 1.38 9.31 -24.51
CA VAL A 85 1.57 10.78 -24.58
C VAL A 85 1.18 11.35 -25.95
N PHE A 86 1.56 10.69 -27.03
CA PHE A 86 1.34 11.23 -28.38
C PHE A 86 0.01 10.82 -29.01
N PHE A 87 -0.55 9.66 -28.68
CA PHE A 87 -1.76 9.15 -29.35
C PHE A 87 -3.00 9.08 -28.45
N ALA A 88 -2.85 9.01 -27.12
CA ALA A 88 -3.99 8.91 -26.20
C ALA A 88 -3.73 9.61 -24.84
N PRO A 89 -3.34 10.91 -24.82
CA PRO A 89 -2.91 11.59 -23.59
C PRO A 89 -4.02 11.72 -22.55
N GLU A 90 -5.28 11.82 -22.99
CA GLU A 90 -6.44 11.90 -22.09
C GLU A 90 -6.89 10.52 -21.58
N ALA A 91 -6.62 9.46 -22.35
CA ALA A 91 -7.14 8.11 -22.15
C ALA A 91 -8.65 8.07 -21.82
N GLY A 92 -9.46 8.84 -22.55
CA GLY A 92 -10.90 8.95 -22.33
C GLY A 92 -11.28 9.66 -21.02
N GLY A 93 -10.38 10.47 -20.46
CA GLY A 93 -10.59 11.20 -19.22
C GLY A 93 -9.98 10.53 -17.98
N TYR A 94 -9.30 9.38 -18.14
CA TYR A 94 -8.68 8.66 -17.03
C TYR A 94 -7.33 9.24 -16.59
N PHE A 95 -6.56 9.81 -17.54
CA PHE A 95 -5.28 10.47 -17.24
C PHE A 95 -5.42 11.98 -17.11
N LEU A 96 -6.25 12.60 -17.95
CA LEU A 96 -6.55 14.04 -17.90
C LEU A 96 -8.07 14.20 -17.76
N GLU A 97 -8.54 14.54 -16.57
CA GLU A 97 -9.98 14.66 -16.35
C GLU A 97 -10.57 15.86 -17.10
N HIS A 98 -11.69 15.66 -17.79
CA HIS A 98 -12.37 16.70 -18.56
C HIS A 98 -12.66 17.97 -17.74
N ASN A 99 -12.96 17.81 -16.45
CA ASN A 99 -13.24 18.94 -15.55
C ASN A 99 -12.03 19.87 -15.35
N ASN A 100 -10.79 19.38 -15.52
CA ASN A 100 -9.58 20.18 -15.35
C ASN A 100 -9.24 21.05 -16.58
N PHE A 101 -10.00 20.94 -17.68
CA PHE A 101 -9.90 21.85 -18.82
C PHE A 101 -10.74 23.12 -18.66
N ILE A 102 -11.52 23.22 -17.59
CA ILE A 102 -12.33 24.40 -17.26
C ILE A 102 -11.61 25.17 -16.13
N PRO A 103 -11.47 26.51 -16.23
CA PRO A 103 -10.92 27.31 -15.14
C PRO A 103 -11.70 27.13 -13.84
N ALA A 104 -10.99 27.13 -12.72
CA ALA A 104 -11.58 26.89 -11.40
C ALA A 104 -12.62 27.96 -11.03
N ASP A 105 -13.81 27.52 -10.60
CA ASP A 105 -14.89 28.37 -10.07
C ASP A 105 -15.13 28.05 -8.59
N PRO A 106 -14.78 28.96 -7.65
CA PRO A 106 -14.99 28.73 -6.22
C PRO A 106 -16.44 28.55 -5.79
N LEU A 107 -17.40 28.95 -6.62
CA LEU A 107 -18.84 28.89 -6.31
C LEU A 107 -19.54 27.69 -6.95
N LYS A 108 -18.83 26.88 -7.74
CA LYS A 108 -19.42 25.77 -8.48
C LYS A 108 -18.55 24.51 -8.44
N THR A 109 -19.05 23.47 -7.78
CA THR A 109 -18.46 22.13 -7.85
C THR A 109 -19.07 21.34 -9.02
N PRO A 110 -18.26 20.69 -9.88
CA PRO A 110 -18.76 19.81 -10.93
C PRO A 110 -19.64 18.68 -10.37
N PRO A 111 -20.71 18.26 -11.07
CA PRO A 111 -21.60 17.19 -10.61
C PRO A 111 -20.92 15.84 -10.40
N HIS A 112 -19.91 15.52 -11.20
CA HIS A 112 -19.09 14.32 -11.04
C HIS A 112 -17.63 14.73 -10.88
N ILE A 113 -17.11 14.64 -9.65
CA ILE A 113 -15.72 14.92 -9.30
C ILE A 113 -15.09 13.65 -8.74
N ALA A 114 -14.13 13.10 -9.49
CA ALA A 114 -13.30 11.98 -9.05
C ALA A 114 -11.87 12.47 -8.86
N PRO A 115 -11.11 11.90 -7.92
CA PRO A 115 -9.68 12.14 -7.84
C PRO A 115 -8.94 11.43 -8.97
N VAL A 116 -7.68 11.82 -9.17
CA VAL A 116 -6.73 11.09 -10.02
C VAL A 116 -6.70 9.60 -9.67
N TRP A 117 -6.62 8.76 -10.69
CA TRP A 117 -6.85 7.31 -10.59
C TRP A 117 -5.96 6.59 -9.57
N TYR A 118 -4.73 7.06 -9.34
CA TYR A 118 -3.82 6.46 -8.36
C TYR A 118 -4.16 6.82 -6.90
N PHE A 119 -5.12 7.72 -6.67
CA PHE A 119 -5.67 8.03 -5.33
C PHE A 119 -7.04 7.41 -5.08
N THR A 120 -7.70 6.84 -6.09
CA THR A 120 -9.06 6.35 -5.97
C THR A 120 -9.25 5.21 -4.97
N PRO A 121 -8.31 4.25 -4.75
CA PRO A 121 -8.50 3.22 -3.72
C PRO A 121 -8.61 3.82 -2.32
N TYR A 122 -7.78 4.82 -2.02
CA TYR A 122 -7.76 5.50 -0.72
C TYR A 122 -8.96 6.44 -0.55
N TYR A 123 -9.35 7.11 -1.62
CA TYR A 123 -10.57 7.92 -1.63
C TYR A 123 -11.82 7.06 -1.38
N SER A 124 -11.90 5.87 -1.96
CA SER A 124 -12.97 4.89 -1.69
C SER A 124 -13.05 4.50 -0.23
N ILE A 125 -11.91 4.27 0.43
CA ILE A 125 -11.84 3.99 1.88
C ILE A 125 -12.39 5.17 2.69
N LEU A 126 -12.00 6.41 2.34
CA LEU A 126 -12.50 7.62 3.01
C LEU A 126 -14.02 7.71 2.95
N ARG A 127 -14.60 7.63 1.74
CA ARG A 127 -16.05 7.80 1.54
C ARG A 127 -16.88 6.60 1.98
N ALA A 128 -16.29 5.41 2.06
CA ALA A 128 -16.96 4.22 2.61
C ALA A 128 -17.22 4.35 4.12
N THR A 129 -16.51 5.26 4.79
CA THR A 129 -16.59 5.46 6.24
C THR A 129 -17.79 6.32 6.62
N THR A 130 -18.97 5.71 6.63
CA THR A 130 -20.22 6.30 7.11
C THR A 130 -20.44 6.03 8.60
N GLU A 131 -21.36 6.75 9.24
CA GLU A 131 -21.72 6.52 10.65
C GLU A 131 -22.14 5.07 10.92
N GLU A 132 -22.99 4.51 10.04
CA GLU A 132 -23.41 3.11 10.13
C GLU A 132 -22.23 2.15 10.00
N PHE A 133 -21.29 2.42 9.10
CA PHE A 133 -20.10 1.57 8.95
C PHE A 133 -19.20 1.64 10.18
N VAL A 134 -19.02 2.83 10.76
CA VAL A 134 -18.25 3.01 11.99
C VAL A 134 -18.87 2.23 13.14
N LEU A 135 -20.19 2.38 13.35
CA LEU A 135 -20.88 1.79 14.49
C LEU A 135 -21.12 0.29 14.34
N TRP A 136 -21.48 -0.20 13.16
CA TRP A 136 -21.90 -1.59 12.96
C TRP A 136 -20.84 -2.50 12.37
N ALA A 137 -19.78 -1.96 11.75
CA ALA A 137 -18.68 -2.77 11.23
C ALA A 137 -17.36 -2.51 11.96
N LEU A 138 -16.91 -1.25 12.02
CA LEU A 138 -15.60 -0.92 12.61
C LEU A 138 -15.58 -1.12 14.13
N ALA A 139 -16.58 -0.66 14.87
CA ALA A 139 -16.62 -0.84 16.32
C ALA A 139 -16.64 -2.31 16.75
N PRO A 140 -17.51 -3.18 16.20
CA PRO A 140 -17.45 -4.62 16.46
C PRO A 140 -16.14 -5.25 15.98
N GLY A 141 -15.62 -4.83 14.82
CA GLY A 141 -14.34 -5.31 14.29
C GLY A 141 -13.16 -5.00 15.21
N VAL A 142 -13.12 -3.78 15.78
CA VAL A 142 -12.12 -3.36 16.77
C VAL A 142 -12.23 -4.21 18.04
N VAL A 143 -13.44 -4.47 18.54
CA VAL A 143 -13.64 -5.35 19.70
C VAL A 143 -13.17 -6.77 19.40
N ALA A 144 -13.57 -7.33 18.26
CA ALA A 144 -13.16 -8.67 17.84
C ALA A 144 -11.63 -8.79 17.71
N PHE A 145 -10.99 -7.78 17.12
CA PHE A 145 -9.54 -7.74 16.98
C PHE A 145 -8.82 -7.60 18.33
N ALA A 146 -9.34 -6.76 19.23
CA ALA A 146 -8.82 -6.63 20.59
C ALA A 146 -8.92 -7.95 21.36
N LEU A 147 -10.06 -8.64 21.28
CA LEU A 147 -10.25 -9.96 21.89
C LEU A 147 -9.27 -10.99 21.32
N LEU A 148 -9.05 -10.98 20.00
CA LEU A 148 -8.07 -11.85 19.33
C LEU A 148 -6.65 -11.59 19.85
N ILE A 149 -6.23 -10.33 20.02
CA ILE A 149 -4.93 -9.97 20.58
C ILE A 149 -4.82 -10.42 22.05
N ILE A 150 -5.84 -10.12 22.86
CA ILE A 150 -5.85 -10.48 24.29
C ILE A 150 -5.73 -12.00 24.48
N TRP A 151 -6.43 -12.77 23.64
CA TRP A 151 -6.33 -14.22 23.62
C TRP A 151 -4.94 -14.71 23.20
N SER A 152 -4.30 -14.03 22.24
CA SER A 152 -3.02 -14.44 21.66
C SER A 152 -1.79 -14.08 22.51
N VAL A 153 -1.88 -13.04 23.35
CA VAL A 153 -0.75 -12.50 24.12
C VAL A 153 -0.81 -12.96 25.57
N LYS A 154 0.33 -13.38 26.15
CA LYS A 154 0.42 -13.79 27.57
C LYS A 154 0.67 -12.63 28.54
N SER A 155 1.29 -11.54 28.06
CA SER A 155 1.63 -10.37 28.88
C SER A 155 0.38 -9.63 29.39
N SER A 156 0.21 -9.57 30.71
CA SER A 156 -0.90 -8.83 31.35
C SER A 156 -0.86 -7.34 31.03
N ALA A 157 0.34 -6.74 30.94
CA ALA A 157 0.50 -5.34 30.58
C ALA A 157 -0.03 -5.05 29.16
N THR A 158 0.27 -5.92 28.20
CA THR A 158 -0.23 -5.78 26.82
C THR A 158 -1.74 -5.95 26.74
N ARG A 159 -2.32 -6.90 27.50
CA ARG A 159 -3.77 -7.09 27.57
C ARG A 159 -4.49 -5.85 28.10
N ILE A 160 -3.97 -5.26 29.18
CA ILE A 160 -4.52 -4.02 29.75
C ILE A 160 -4.39 -2.87 28.75
N ALA A 161 -3.21 -2.71 28.13
CA ALA A 161 -2.98 -1.65 27.13
C ALA A 161 -3.95 -1.77 25.94
N VAL A 162 -4.18 -2.99 25.44
CA VAL A 162 -5.15 -3.25 24.36
C VAL A 162 -6.57 -2.93 24.82
N GLY A 163 -6.96 -3.35 26.02
CA GLY A 163 -8.28 -3.05 26.58
C GLY A 163 -8.54 -1.54 26.72
N VAL A 164 -7.57 -0.79 27.26
CA VAL A 164 -7.65 0.67 27.38
C VAL A 164 -7.70 1.34 26.01
N SER A 165 -6.83 0.93 25.09
CA SER A 165 -6.81 1.48 23.72
C SER A 165 -8.12 1.23 22.99
N THR A 166 -8.71 0.05 23.18
CA THR A 166 -10.01 -0.32 22.62
C THR A 166 -11.11 0.56 23.19
N LEU A 167 -11.15 0.78 24.50
CA LEU A 167 -12.14 1.64 25.13
C LEU A 167 -12.04 3.09 24.64
N VAL A 168 -10.81 3.63 24.54
CA VAL A 168 -10.57 4.97 24.00
C VAL A 168 -11.03 5.07 22.55
N LEU A 169 -10.74 4.06 21.72
CA LEU A 169 -11.13 4.03 20.33
C LEU A 169 -12.66 3.96 20.17
N LEU A 170 -13.34 3.11 20.96
CA LEU A 170 -14.80 3.02 20.98
C LEU A 170 -15.45 4.33 21.45
N LEU A 171 -14.89 5.00 22.47
CA LEU A 171 -15.36 6.32 22.89
C LEU A 171 -15.19 7.35 21.76
N GLY A 172 -14.07 7.28 21.02
CA GLY A 172 -13.84 8.11 19.85
C GLY A 172 -14.85 7.86 18.72
N PHE A 173 -15.29 6.62 18.50
CA PHE A 173 -16.35 6.30 17.54
C PHE A 173 -17.72 6.87 17.93
N LEU A 174 -17.97 7.10 19.23
CA LEU A 174 -19.22 7.66 19.72
C LEU A 174 -19.21 9.20 19.85
N THR A 175 -18.03 9.81 19.93
CA THR A 175 -17.88 11.26 20.18
C THR A 175 -17.44 12.06 18.96
N LEU A 176 -16.79 11.44 17.98
CA LEU A 176 -16.29 12.10 16.77
C LEU A 176 -17.09 11.69 15.54
N ASP A 177 -17.28 12.65 14.63
CA ASP A 177 -17.96 12.42 13.36
C ASP A 177 -17.25 11.36 12.51
N ALA A 178 -18.03 10.56 11.76
CA ALA A 178 -17.50 9.56 10.84
C ALA A 178 -16.53 10.14 9.80
N LYS A 179 -16.67 11.43 9.46
CA LYS A 179 -15.74 12.14 8.57
C LYS A 179 -14.29 12.12 9.09
N VAL A 180 -14.10 12.25 10.41
CA VAL A 180 -12.77 12.18 11.03
C VAL A 180 -12.19 10.79 10.84
N TRP A 181 -13.00 9.75 11.08
CA TRP A 181 -12.59 8.36 10.90
C TRP A 181 -12.29 8.00 9.46
N GLY A 182 -13.00 8.59 8.49
CA GLY A 182 -12.70 8.43 7.07
C GLY A 182 -11.30 8.96 6.72
N VAL A 183 -10.90 10.11 7.26
CA VAL A 183 -9.54 10.65 7.08
C VAL A 183 -8.50 9.78 7.78
N VAL A 184 -8.79 9.31 9.01
CA VAL A 184 -7.90 8.41 9.75
C VAL A 184 -7.67 7.11 9.00
N LEU A 185 -8.73 6.47 8.47
CA LEU A 185 -8.60 5.23 7.71
C LEU A 185 -7.88 5.44 6.37
N MET A 186 -8.15 6.54 5.67
CA MET A 186 -7.40 6.89 4.46
C MET A 186 -5.89 7.02 4.76
N GLY A 187 -5.51 7.77 5.80
CA GLY A 187 -4.10 7.89 6.21
C GLY A 187 -3.50 6.56 6.65
N ALA A 188 -4.22 5.80 7.48
CA ALA A 188 -3.80 4.50 7.96
C ALA A 188 -3.58 3.51 6.80
N SER A 189 -4.42 3.55 5.77
CA SER A 189 -4.30 2.66 4.61
C SER A 189 -2.99 2.87 3.83
N VAL A 190 -2.42 4.07 3.85
CA VAL A 190 -1.09 4.35 3.26
C VAL A 190 0.03 3.94 4.21
N VAL A 191 -0.09 4.30 5.49
CA VAL A 191 0.98 4.10 6.48
C VAL A 191 1.12 2.63 6.90
N ILE A 192 0.07 1.80 6.79
CA ILE A 192 0.07 0.42 7.26
C ILE A 192 1.15 -0.46 6.61
N PHE A 193 1.55 -0.15 5.38
CA PHE A 193 2.65 -0.84 4.69
C PHE A 193 3.98 -0.71 5.41
N PHE A 194 4.22 0.39 6.12
CA PHE A 194 5.42 0.58 6.94
C PHE A 194 5.55 -0.52 7.99
N PHE A 195 4.44 -1.03 8.51
CA PHE A 195 4.43 -2.05 9.57
C PHE A 195 4.60 -3.49 9.04
N LEU A 196 4.68 -3.71 7.71
CA LEU A 196 4.84 -5.03 7.12
C LEU A 196 5.97 -5.88 7.76
N PRO A 197 7.17 -5.35 8.04
CA PRO A 197 8.24 -6.13 8.67
C PRO A 197 7.90 -6.69 10.06
N TRP A 198 6.92 -6.10 10.76
CA TRP A 198 6.47 -6.54 12.09
C TRP A 198 5.16 -7.34 12.05
N LEU A 199 4.37 -7.17 10.99
CA LEU A 199 3.11 -7.86 10.79
C LEU A 199 3.32 -9.27 10.23
N ASP A 200 4.23 -9.44 9.27
CA ASP A 200 4.51 -10.75 8.68
C ASP A 200 5.36 -11.60 9.63
N ARG A 201 4.80 -12.72 10.09
CA ARG A 201 5.45 -13.71 10.96
C ARG A 201 5.84 -15.00 10.23
N SER A 202 5.81 -14.99 8.90
CA SER A 202 6.21 -16.14 8.10
C SER A 202 7.72 -16.39 8.22
N PRO A 203 8.18 -17.65 8.36
CA PRO A 203 9.61 -17.98 8.44
C PRO A 203 10.34 -17.84 7.10
N VAL A 204 9.61 -17.74 5.99
CA VAL A 204 10.16 -17.64 4.63
C VAL A 204 9.89 -16.25 4.04
N LYS A 205 10.87 -15.72 3.31
CA LYS A 205 10.78 -14.40 2.67
C LYS A 205 10.01 -14.49 1.36
N SER A 206 10.33 -15.48 0.52
CA SER A 206 9.74 -15.58 -0.81
C SER A 206 8.32 -16.17 -0.80
N ILE A 207 7.41 -15.52 -1.55
CA ILE A 207 6.06 -16.03 -1.80
C ILE A 207 6.05 -17.37 -2.53
N ARG A 208 7.12 -17.72 -3.27
CA ARG A 208 7.24 -19.00 -3.99
C ARG A 208 7.08 -20.18 -3.03
N TYR A 209 7.59 -20.03 -1.80
CA TYR A 209 7.60 -21.08 -0.77
C TYR A 209 6.53 -20.91 0.32
N LYS A 210 5.70 -19.86 0.24
CA LYS A 210 4.52 -19.69 1.08
C LYS A 210 3.36 -20.57 0.62
N GLY A 211 2.52 -20.96 1.57
CA GLY A 211 1.38 -21.82 1.34
C GLY A 211 0.17 -21.11 0.73
N PRO A 212 -0.97 -21.80 0.63
CA PRO A 212 -2.17 -21.29 -0.02
C PRO A 212 -2.85 -20.17 0.78
N ILE A 213 -2.68 -20.09 2.10
CA ILE A 213 -3.39 -19.11 2.93
C ILE A 213 -2.87 -17.70 2.61
N THR A 214 -1.54 -17.52 2.63
CA THR A 214 -0.93 -16.21 2.31
C THR A 214 -1.20 -15.81 0.87
N LYS A 215 -1.13 -16.77 -0.07
CA LYS A 215 -1.41 -16.50 -1.49
C LYS A 215 -2.86 -16.07 -1.72
N THR A 216 -3.81 -16.73 -1.06
CA THR A 216 -5.23 -16.34 -1.10
C THR A 216 -5.45 -14.98 -0.47
N ALA A 217 -4.83 -14.69 0.68
CA ALA A 217 -4.94 -13.38 1.34
C ALA A 217 -4.42 -12.25 0.44
N ILE A 218 -3.27 -12.44 -0.23
CA ILE A 218 -2.73 -11.48 -1.20
C ILE A 218 -3.67 -11.33 -2.41
N ALA A 219 -4.21 -12.43 -2.95
CA ALA A 219 -5.15 -12.37 -4.07
C ALA A 219 -6.40 -11.57 -3.71
N LEU A 220 -7.01 -11.83 -2.54
CA LEU A 220 -8.16 -11.07 -2.05
C LEU A 220 -7.84 -9.60 -1.83
N PHE A 221 -6.65 -9.29 -1.28
CA PHE A 221 -6.18 -7.93 -1.11
C PHE A 221 -6.03 -7.19 -2.45
N VAL A 222 -5.41 -7.83 -3.45
CA VAL A 222 -5.25 -7.26 -4.80
C VAL A 222 -6.61 -7.00 -5.45
N ILE A 223 -7.53 -7.97 -5.36
CA ILE A 223 -8.90 -7.80 -5.87
C ILE A 223 -9.58 -6.62 -5.17
N ALA A 224 -9.50 -6.54 -3.84
CA ALA A 224 -10.08 -5.45 -3.08
C ALA A 224 -9.47 -4.09 -3.47
N PHE A 225 -8.15 -4.01 -3.66
CA PHE A 225 -7.47 -2.79 -4.07
C PHE A 225 -7.95 -2.28 -5.44
N PHE A 226 -8.06 -3.16 -6.44
CA PHE A 226 -8.59 -2.79 -7.75
C PHE A 226 -10.08 -2.46 -7.74
N VAL A 227 -10.89 -3.19 -6.97
CA VAL A 227 -12.32 -2.89 -6.78
C VAL A 227 -12.48 -1.51 -6.13
N LEU A 228 -11.73 -1.20 -5.07
CA LEU A 228 -11.72 0.12 -4.45
C LEU A 228 -11.24 1.20 -5.41
N GLY A 229 -10.23 0.91 -6.23
CA GLY A 229 -9.75 1.81 -7.27
C GLY A 229 -10.82 2.17 -8.30
N TYR A 230 -11.56 1.17 -8.78
CA TYR A 230 -12.69 1.39 -9.69
C TYR A 230 -13.85 2.13 -9.02
N LEU A 231 -14.24 1.74 -7.80
CA LEU A 231 -15.34 2.39 -7.09
C LEU A 231 -15.06 3.87 -6.77
N GLY A 232 -13.78 4.26 -6.70
CA GLY A 232 -13.39 5.63 -6.42
C GLY A 232 -13.53 6.55 -7.62
N THR A 233 -13.61 6.02 -8.85
CA THR A 233 -13.95 6.80 -10.05
C THR A 233 -15.45 6.93 -10.26
N GLU A 234 -16.27 6.15 -9.53
CA GLU A 234 -17.71 6.04 -9.74
C GLU A 234 -18.53 6.86 -8.74
N ALA A 235 -19.70 7.32 -9.19
CA ALA A 235 -20.67 7.99 -8.33
C ALA A 235 -21.17 7.09 -7.18
N VAL A 236 -21.48 7.72 -6.04
CA VAL A 236 -22.00 7.05 -4.83
C VAL A 236 -23.40 6.52 -5.07
N THR A 237 -23.58 5.21 -4.87
CA THR A 237 -24.90 4.55 -4.82
C THR A 237 -24.89 3.55 -3.67
N GLY A 238 -26.05 3.18 -3.13
CA GLY A 238 -26.11 2.26 -1.97
C GLY A 238 -25.33 0.96 -2.18
N GLY A 239 -25.47 0.33 -3.36
CA GLY A 239 -24.74 -0.89 -3.70
C GLY A 239 -23.22 -0.69 -3.84
N ARG A 240 -22.78 0.44 -4.41
CA ARG A 240 -21.35 0.76 -4.53
C ARG A 240 -20.73 1.13 -3.18
N THR A 241 -21.48 1.79 -2.32
CA THR A 241 -21.05 2.09 -0.95
C THR A 241 -20.83 0.80 -0.17
N LEU A 242 -21.79 -0.15 -0.25
CA LEU A 242 -21.62 -1.46 0.38
C LEU A 242 -20.40 -2.22 -0.17
N ALA A 243 -20.21 -2.21 -1.50
CA ALA A 243 -19.03 -2.84 -2.12
C ALA A 243 -17.71 -2.18 -1.65
N ALA A 244 -17.68 -0.85 -1.51
CA ALA A 244 -16.52 -0.13 -0.99
C ALA A 244 -16.27 -0.42 0.50
N GLN A 245 -17.32 -0.58 1.30
CA GLN A 245 -17.21 -0.98 2.71
C GLN A 245 -16.64 -2.40 2.85
N VAL A 246 -17.12 -3.35 2.05
CA VAL A 246 -16.58 -4.72 2.00
C VAL A 246 -15.12 -4.70 1.52
N GLY A 247 -14.81 -3.95 0.46
CA GLY A 247 -13.44 -3.79 -0.02
C GLY A 247 -12.51 -3.19 1.04
N THR A 248 -12.98 -2.18 1.77
CA THR A 248 -12.24 -1.56 2.88
C THR A 248 -11.98 -2.56 4.01
N ALA A 249 -12.99 -3.37 4.38
CA ALA A 249 -12.83 -4.41 5.39
C ALA A 249 -11.79 -5.45 4.94
N VAL A 250 -11.88 -5.96 3.70
CA VAL A 250 -10.90 -6.91 3.15
C VAL A 250 -9.49 -6.30 3.12
N TYR A 251 -9.36 -5.04 2.73
CA TYR A 251 -8.09 -4.30 2.70
C TYR A 251 -7.42 -4.29 4.08
N PHE A 252 -8.14 -3.91 5.14
CA PHE A 252 -7.55 -3.84 6.48
C PHE A 252 -7.37 -5.22 7.13
N LEU A 253 -8.30 -6.17 6.91
CA LEU A 253 -8.17 -7.54 7.40
C LEU A 253 -6.91 -8.23 6.86
N PHE A 254 -6.50 -7.93 5.63
CA PHE A 254 -5.23 -8.42 5.06
C PHE A 254 -4.03 -8.07 5.95
N PHE A 255 -3.95 -6.85 6.47
CA PHE A 255 -2.85 -6.43 7.33
C PHE A 255 -3.05 -6.85 8.79
N PHE A 256 -4.26 -6.65 9.32
CA PHE A 256 -4.54 -6.92 10.74
C PHE A 256 -4.49 -8.40 11.07
N LEU A 257 -4.91 -9.30 10.18
CA LEU A 257 -4.83 -10.74 10.42
C LEU A 257 -3.47 -11.34 10.03
N MET A 258 -2.57 -10.57 9.40
CA MET A 258 -1.26 -11.04 8.93
C MET A 258 -0.43 -11.75 10.00
N PRO A 259 -0.34 -11.26 11.27
CA PRO A 259 0.43 -11.95 12.30
C PRO A 259 -0.04 -13.38 12.61
N TRP A 260 -1.30 -13.71 12.30
CA TRP A 260 -1.88 -15.03 12.53
C TRP A 260 -1.81 -15.88 11.27
N TYR A 261 -2.37 -15.41 10.15
CA TYR A 261 -2.46 -16.26 8.96
C TYR A 261 -1.08 -16.56 8.37
N SER A 262 -0.11 -15.64 8.43
CA SER A 262 1.21 -15.88 7.83
C SER A 262 2.08 -16.82 8.67
N LYS A 263 1.75 -16.96 9.97
CA LYS A 263 2.31 -17.95 10.89
C LYS A 263 1.65 -19.33 10.73
N MET A 264 0.34 -19.37 10.48
CA MET A 264 -0.42 -20.62 10.32
C MET A 264 -0.19 -21.30 8.97
N ASP A 265 0.25 -20.54 7.97
CA ASP A 265 0.44 -21.05 6.63
C ASP A 265 1.56 -22.09 6.54
N THR A 266 1.35 -23.10 5.71
CA THR A 266 2.37 -24.13 5.49
C THR A 266 3.48 -23.56 4.61
N THR A 267 4.73 -23.71 5.03
CA THR A 267 5.89 -23.18 4.30
C THR A 267 6.82 -24.29 3.87
N ARG A 268 7.45 -24.12 2.71
CA ARG A 268 8.53 -24.98 2.23
C ARG A 268 9.87 -24.31 2.55
N PRO A 269 10.94 -25.05 2.84
CA PRO A 269 12.24 -24.45 3.06
C PRO A 269 12.72 -23.73 1.79
N GLU A 270 13.29 -22.54 1.97
CA GLU A 270 14.02 -21.83 0.91
C GLU A 270 15.25 -22.66 0.50
N PRO A 271 15.66 -22.62 -0.79
CA PRO A 271 16.84 -23.33 -1.24
C PRO A 271 18.10 -22.74 -0.58
N GLN A 272 19.14 -23.55 -0.45
CA GLN A 272 20.42 -23.09 0.13
C GLN A 272 21.17 -22.09 -0.76
N ARG A 273 20.87 -22.10 -2.06
CA ARG A 273 21.49 -21.31 -3.13
C ARG A 273 20.41 -20.83 -4.07
N VAL A 274 20.66 -19.73 -4.79
CA VAL A 274 19.69 -19.20 -5.75
C VAL A 274 19.42 -20.22 -6.85
N THR A 275 18.15 -20.55 -7.06
CA THR A 275 17.72 -21.42 -8.15
C THR A 275 17.19 -20.54 -9.27
N TRP A 276 17.87 -20.55 -10.42
CA TRP A 276 17.52 -19.71 -11.58
C TRP A 276 16.27 -20.20 -12.34
N LYS A 277 15.25 -20.65 -11.60
CA LYS A 277 13.98 -21.18 -12.10
C LYS A 277 12.89 -20.11 -12.22
#